data_AF-Q2RQM0-F1
#
_entry.id   AF-Q2RQM0-F1
#
_cell.length_a   1.000
_cell.length_b   1.000
_cell.length_c   1.000
_cell.angle_alpha   90.00
_cell.angle_beta   90.00
_cell.angle_gamma   90.00
#
_symmetry.space_group_name_H-M   'P 1'
#
loop_
_entity.id
_entity.type
_entity.pdbx_description
1 polymer ?
#
loop_
_entity_poly.entity_id
_entity_poly.type
_entity_poly.pdbx_seq_one_letter_code
_entity_poly.pdbx_strand_id
1 'polypeptide(L)'
;MRLRNVVHKGLRRFIEDDDATGLQTAVVPKVRRIVSFLQDMEREEELRTVPSWKAHQLTGDRKGTWSLFVTKNWRITFRIDQSEIEIIDLDYEDYH
;
A
#
# COMPACT_ATOMS: atom_id res chain seq x y z
N MET A 1 -1.47 3.70 10.86
CA MET A 1 -0.10 4.28 10.93
C MET A 1 -0.06 5.55 10.12
N ARG A 2 0.85 6.49 10.45
CA ARG A 2 1.03 7.69 9.63
C ARG A 2 1.71 7.33 8.30
N LEU A 3 1.21 7.91 7.21
CA LEU A 3 1.85 7.85 5.89
C LEU A 3 2.85 8.99 5.77
N ARG A 4 4.15 8.69 5.68
CA ARG A 4 5.21 9.71 5.50
C ARG A 4 5.27 10.22 4.07
N ASN A 5 5.27 9.31 3.10
CA ASN A 5 5.35 9.65 1.69
C ASN A 5 4.67 8.60 0.81
N VAL A 6 4.13 9.07 -0.32
CA VAL A 6 3.51 8.24 -1.36
C VAL A 6 4.26 8.48 -2.66
N VAL A 7 4.91 7.45 -3.21
CA VAL A 7 5.72 7.51 -4.43
C VAL A 7 4.84 7.67 -5.66
N HIS A 8 3.78 6.86 -5.75
CA HIS A 8 2.87 6.90 -6.90
C HIS A 8 2.01 8.17 -6.90
N LYS A 9 2.11 8.97 -7.97
CA LYS A 9 1.40 10.26 -8.09
C LYS A 9 -0.13 10.13 -8.04
N GLY A 10 -0.71 9.14 -8.73
CA GLY A 10 -2.15 8.88 -8.72
C GLY A 10 -2.68 8.48 -7.34
N LEU A 11 -2.07 7.47 -6.71
CA LEU A 11 -2.34 7.11 -5.31
C LEU A 11 -2.19 8.29 -4.34
N ARG A 12 -1.19 9.16 -4.52
CA ARG A 12 -1.03 10.36 -3.68
C ARG A 12 -2.24 11.28 -3.77
N ARG A 13 -2.66 11.66 -4.99
CA ARG A 13 -3.88 12.46 -5.21
C ARG A 13 -5.12 11.80 -4.65
N PHE A 14 -5.20 10.48 -4.78
CA PHE A 14 -6.33 9.72 -4.24
C PHE A 14 -6.41 9.79 -2.71
N ILE A 15 -5.26 9.80 -2.03
CA ILE A 15 -5.17 9.92 -0.57
C ILE A 15 -5.45 11.36 -0.11
N GLU A 16 -4.89 12.34 -0.80
CA GLU A 16 -4.91 13.76 -0.39
C GLU A 16 -6.23 14.46 -0.78
N ASP A 17 -6.74 14.20 -1.99
CA ASP A 17 -7.80 14.98 -2.64
C ASP A 17 -9.07 14.17 -2.96
N ASP A 18 -9.08 12.87 -2.64
CA ASP A 18 -10.10 11.90 -3.08
C ASP A 18 -10.21 11.77 -4.62
N ASP A 19 -9.15 12.18 -5.34
CA ASP A 19 -9.08 12.14 -6.81
C ASP A 19 -8.49 10.80 -7.30
N ALA A 20 -9.33 9.97 -7.91
CA ALA A 20 -8.93 8.68 -8.46
C ALA A 20 -8.21 8.77 -9.82
N THR A 21 -7.94 9.96 -10.34
CA THR A 21 -7.21 10.16 -11.59
C THR A 21 -5.81 9.55 -11.52
N GLY A 22 -5.52 8.63 -12.44
CA GLY A 22 -4.26 7.89 -12.47
C GLY A 22 -4.31 6.54 -11.73
N LEU A 23 -5.48 6.12 -11.24
CA LEU A 23 -5.77 4.76 -10.81
C LEU A 23 -6.73 4.08 -11.80
N GLN A 24 -6.75 2.75 -11.82
CA GLN A 24 -7.75 2.01 -12.59
C GLN A 24 -9.09 2.04 -11.87
N THR A 25 -10.14 2.52 -12.54
CA THR A 25 -11.49 2.66 -11.96
C THR A 25 -11.98 1.39 -11.28
N ALA A 26 -11.71 0.21 -11.87
CA ALA A 26 -12.14 -1.07 -11.33
C ALA A 26 -11.50 -1.43 -9.97
N VAL A 27 -10.33 -0.89 -9.65
CA VAL A 27 -9.62 -1.20 -8.39
C VAL A 27 -9.82 -0.14 -7.31
N VAL A 28 -10.34 1.04 -7.65
CA VAL A 28 -10.52 2.16 -6.71
C VAL A 28 -11.18 1.74 -5.39
N PRO A 29 -12.29 0.97 -5.37
CA PRO A 29 -12.90 0.56 -4.11
C PRO A 29 -11.98 -0.31 -3.24
N LYS A 30 -11.13 -1.14 -3.85
CA LYS A 30 -10.17 -1.99 -3.14
C LYS A 30 -8.97 -1.19 -2.65
N VAL A 31 -8.43 -0.29 -3.48
CA VAL A 31 -7.34 0.62 -3.10
C VAL A 31 -7.76 1.49 -1.92
N ARG A 32 -8.98 2.03 -1.93
CA ARG A 32 -9.54 2.77 -0.78
C ARG A 32 -9.49 1.98 0.51
N ARG A 33 -9.98 0.74 0.49
CA ARG A 33 -9.99 -0.14 1.67
C ARG A 33 -8.58 -0.43 2.19
N ILE A 34 -7.62 -0.63 1.28
CA ILE A 34 -6.22 -0.83 1.67
C ILE A 34 -5.66 0.44 2.32
N VAL A 35 -5.83 1.60 1.68
CA VAL A 35 -5.34 2.89 2.21
C VAL A 35 -5.93 3.18 3.60
N SER A 36 -7.24 3.07 3.77
CA SER A 36 -7.89 3.30 5.07
C SER A 36 -7.33 2.35 6.13
N PHE A 37 -7.19 1.06 5.81
CA PHE A 37 -6.59 0.09 6.72
C PHE A 37 -5.15 0.46 7.10
N LEU A 38 -4.33 0.88 6.15
CA LEU A 38 -2.94 1.29 6.42
C LEU A 38 -2.87 2.51 7.34
N GLN A 39 -3.81 3.45 7.20
CA GLN A 39 -3.94 4.61 8.07
C GLN A 39 -4.41 4.25 9.48
N ASP A 40 -5.25 3.22 9.61
CA ASP A 40 -5.83 2.80 10.89
C ASP A 40 -4.98 1.78 11.67
N MET A 41 -4.21 0.92 11.00
CA MET A 41 -3.44 -0.14 11.66
C MET A 41 -2.37 0.42 12.61
N GLU A 42 -2.05 -0.32 13.67
CA GLU A 42 -1.03 0.04 14.67
C GLU A 42 0.25 -0.77 14.53
N ARG A 43 0.14 -2.01 14.03
CA ARG A 43 1.27 -2.94 13.91
C ARG A 43 1.29 -3.68 12.57
N GLU A 44 2.48 -4.09 12.14
CA GLU A 44 2.66 -4.71 10.82
C GLU A 44 2.02 -6.11 10.72
N GLU A 45 1.85 -6.82 11.84
CA GLU A 45 1.21 -8.13 11.84
C GLU A 45 -0.26 -8.07 11.41
N GLU A 46 -0.90 -6.91 11.60
CA GLU A 46 -2.29 -6.68 11.20
C GLU A 46 -2.48 -6.82 9.69
N LEU A 47 -1.46 -6.55 8.88
CA LEU A 47 -1.51 -6.72 7.42
C LEU A 47 -1.93 -8.13 7.00
N ARG A 48 -1.62 -9.14 7.82
CA ARG A 48 -1.95 -10.55 7.56
C ARG A 48 -3.38 -10.92 7.96
N THR A 49 -4.09 -10.05 8.67
CA THR A 49 -5.48 -10.27 9.11
C THR A 49 -6.49 -10.22 7.96
N VAL A 50 -6.07 -9.70 6.78
CA VAL A 50 -6.87 -9.66 5.56
C VAL A 50 -6.28 -10.61 4.50
N PRO A 51 -6.70 -11.90 4.46
CA PRO A 51 -6.09 -12.90 3.60
C PRO A 51 -6.17 -12.57 2.10
N SER A 52 -7.22 -11.86 1.68
CA SER A 52 -7.45 -11.48 0.28
C SER A 52 -6.37 -10.54 -0.29
N TRP A 53 -5.60 -9.87 0.57
CA TRP A 53 -4.48 -9.01 0.18
C TRP A 53 -3.16 -9.77 0.06
N LYS A 54 -3.11 -11.05 0.47
CA LYS A 54 -1.92 -11.90 0.34
C LYS A 54 -0.64 -11.20 0.82
N ALA A 55 -0.72 -10.53 1.97
CA ALA A 55 0.36 -9.70 2.49
C ALA A 55 1.63 -10.52 2.73
N HIS A 56 2.74 -10.07 2.15
CA HIS A 56 4.05 -10.68 2.34
C HIS A 56 5.16 -9.64 2.17
N GLN A 57 6.31 -9.91 2.79
CA GLN A 57 7.51 -9.13 2.54
C GLN A 57 8.22 -9.68 1.30
N LEU A 58 8.71 -8.76 0.47
CA LEU A 58 9.57 -9.06 -0.66
C LEU A 58 10.96 -9.51 -0.16
N THR A 59 11.69 -10.20 -1.02
CA THR A 59 13.04 -10.72 -0.77
C THR A 59 14.04 -10.09 -1.75
N GLY A 60 15.33 -10.43 -1.63
CA GLY A 60 16.39 -9.88 -2.48
C GLY A 60 16.62 -8.39 -2.25
N ASP A 61 16.79 -7.63 -3.32
CA ASP A 61 17.12 -6.19 -3.27
C ASP A 61 16.02 -5.32 -2.64
N ARG A 62 14.80 -5.86 -2.55
CA ARG A 62 13.63 -5.19 -1.94
C ARG A 62 13.28 -5.76 -0.57
N LYS A 63 14.19 -6.49 0.08
CA LYS A 63 13.98 -7.09 1.40
C LYS A 63 13.44 -6.05 2.40
N GLY A 64 12.37 -6.42 3.10
CA GLY A 64 11.69 -5.56 4.07
C GLY A 64 10.59 -4.68 3.48
N THR A 65 10.40 -4.69 2.15
CA THR A 65 9.24 -4.08 1.51
C THR A 65 8.03 -5.00 1.63
N TRP A 66 6.92 -4.48 2.15
CA TRP A 66 5.63 -5.14 2.13
C TRP A 66 4.99 -5.05 0.74
N SER A 67 4.31 -6.13 0.33
CA SER A 67 3.54 -6.20 -0.92
C SER A 67 2.13 -6.71 -0.62
N LEU A 68 1.14 -5.94 -1.07
CA LEU A 68 -0.27 -6.25 -0.98
C LEU A 68 -0.86 -6.45 -2.39
N PHE A 69 -1.57 -7.56 -2.55
CA PHE A 69 -2.25 -7.93 -3.79
C PHE A 69 -3.47 -7.03 -4.06
N VAL A 70 -3.43 -6.27 -5.16
CA VAL A 70 -4.58 -5.49 -5.67
C VAL A 70 -5.32 -6.31 -6.73
N THR A 71 -4.66 -6.61 -7.85
CA THR A 71 -5.17 -7.46 -8.95
C THR A 71 -4.05 -8.32 -9.51
N LYS A 72 -4.30 -9.09 -10.59
CA LYS A 72 -3.29 -9.96 -11.23
C LYS A 72 -1.94 -9.24 -11.38
N ASN A 73 -1.98 -8.06 -11.98
CA ASN A 73 -0.81 -7.27 -12.31
C ASN A 73 -0.43 -6.27 -11.21
N TRP A 74 -1.35 -5.82 -10.37
CA TRP A 74 -1.07 -4.65 -9.54
C TRP A 74 -0.81 -4.97 -8.07
N ARG A 75 0.15 -4.27 -7.48
CA ARG A 75 0.49 -4.33 -6.05
C ARG A 75 0.46 -2.94 -5.43
N ILE A 76 0.12 -2.90 -4.15
CA ILE A 76 0.53 -1.80 -3.27
C ILE A 76 1.77 -2.25 -2.54
N THR A 77 2.83 -1.46 -2.61
CA THR A 77 4.10 -1.75 -1.95
C THR A 77 4.49 -0.60 -1.03
N PHE A 78 5.17 -0.90 0.07
CA PHE A 78 5.64 0.10 1.03
C PHE A 78 6.65 -0.51 2.00
N ARG A 79 7.35 0.32 2.76
CA ARG A 79 8.13 -0.11 3.92
C ARG A 79 7.52 0.46 5.20
N ILE A 80 7.82 -0.18 6.32
CA ILE A 80 7.48 0.34 7.66
C ILE A 80 8.77 0.76 8.32
N ASP A 81 8.86 2.04 8.69
CA ASP A 81 9.90 2.55 9.57
C ASP A 81 9.53 2.17 11.00
N GLN A 82 10.15 1.12 11.53
CA GLN A 82 9.85 0.61 12.87
C GLN A 82 10.28 1.57 14.00
N SER A 83 11.17 2.54 13.72
CA SER A 83 11.60 3.52 14.72
C SER A 83 10.56 4.61 14.95
N GLU A 84 9.93 5.07 13.88
CA GLU A 84 8.92 6.14 13.90
C GLU A 84 7.47 5.62 13.80
N ILE A 85 7.30 4.31 13.56
CA ILE A 85 5.99 3.64 13.35
C ILE A 85 5.22 4.29 12.18
N GLU A 86 5.93 4.52 11.08
CA GLU A 86 5.39 5.17 9.88
C GLU A 86 5.49 4.28 8.65
N ILE A 87 4.53 4.42 7.74
CA ILE A 87 4.61 3.85 6.40
C ILE A 87 5.39 4.82 5.51
N ILE A 88 6.40 4.30 4.83
CA ILE A 88 7.25 5.04 3.91
C ILE A 88 7.23 4.39 2.53
N ASP A 89 7.49 5.20 1.50
CA ASP A 89 7.58 4.78 0.11
C ASP A 89 6.34 4.03 -0.41
N LEU A 90 5.14 4.51 -0.06
CA LEU A 90 3.89 3.89 -0.49
C LEU A 90 3.73 4.02 -2.02
N ASP A 91 3.65 2.91 -2.72
CA ASP A 91 3.60 2.83 -4.18
C ASP A 91 2.43 1.96 -4.68
N TYR A 92 2.06 2.17 -5.94
CA TYR A 92 1.08 1.37 -6.69
C TYR A 92 1.71 0.97 -8.01
N GLU A 93 2.23 -0.26 -8.07
CA GLU A 93 3.12 -0.72 -9.15
C GLU A 93 2.54 -1.90 -9.92
N ASP A 94 2.87 -1.98 -11.22
CA ASP A 94 2.69 -3.17 -12.03
C ASP A 94 3.78 -4.18 -11.68
N TYR A 95 3.35 -5.39 -11.37
CA TYR A 95 4.13 -6.52 -10.91
C TYR A 95 4.16 -7.53 -12.06
N HIS A 96 4.98 -7.23 -13.06
CA HIS A 96 5.39 -8.07 -14.19
C HIS A 96 6.88 -7.91 -14.46
#